data_AF-A0A672LJ22-F1
#
_entry.id   AF-A0A672LJ22-F1
#
_cell.length_a   1.000
_cell.length_b   1.000
_cell.length_c   1.000
_cell.angle_alpha   90.00
_cell.angle_beta   90.00
_cell.angle_gamma   90.00
#
_symmetry.space_group_name_H-M   'P 1'
#
loop_
_entity.id
_entity.type
_entity.pdbx_description
1 polymer ?
#
loop_
_entity_poly.entity_id
_entity_poly.type
_entity_poly.pdbx_seq_one_letter_code
_entity_poly.pdbx_strand_id
1 'polypeptide(L)'
;MSRFKRGAHVDSRAGFRQEKEDCPVPYGLLKAARKSGQLNLSGRGLTEVPQSVWRLNTDTPQEAQQNLSFGAADRWWEQTDLTKLLLSSNKLQSLSEDVKLLSALVVLDIHDNQLSSLPDSIGDLEQLQKLILSLNKLTELPSGLWRLTNLRYLVLTSNKLLTFQHLANLTNLVKLNLSCNKLKSLPPAISQMKNLRMLDCSRNQLESIPPVLAQMESLEQLYLRHNKLHFLPELPCSTLKELHCGNNQIEILKADHLKHLSALSFLELRDNKVKSLPEEITLLQGLERLDLTNNDISRAFPVFILFLVIWIRKSYITIYSMQKGTVELLKYLRSRQPDGGSKEEPKTAMTLPSQAKINVHAIKTLKTLDYSEKHEASIPDEVFDAVDDSPVANVNFSKNQLTAVPSRILQLKDTLADINLGFNKLTSIPVDFSMFKQLVHIDLRNNLLISLPMQLEGLTKLRSVILSFNRFKSFPEVLYRISSLETILISNNQVGGIDPVQMKTLNNLSTLDLSNNDIMQVPPELGNCTSLRALMLDGNPFRNPRAAILSKGTDAVLEYLRSRIPT
;
A
#
# COMPACT_ATOMS: atom_id res chain seq x y z
N MET A 1 45.84 -19.66 73.94
CA MET A 1 44.41 -20.05 74.09
C MET A 1 43.79 -20.17 72.71
N SER A 2 43.14 -21.30 72.40
CA SER A 2 42.01 -21.47 71.43
C SER A 2 41.97 -22.94 70.99
N ARG A 3 41.21 -23.81 71.67
CA ARG A 3 39.81 -24.22 71.39
C ARG A 3 39.60 -24.94 70.05
N PHE A 4 39.63 -26.27 70.12
CA PHE A 4 39.03 -27.20 69.13
C PHE A 4 37.51 -26.97 69.02
N LYS A 5 36.99 -26.89 67.79
CA LYS A 5 35.54 -26.90 67.47
C LYS A 5 35.16 -28.19 66.73
N ARG A 6 33.91 -28.59 66.98
CA ARG A 6 33.25 -29.88 66.74
C ARG A 6 33.02 -30.25 65.26
N GLY A 7 33.17 -31.55 64.99
CA GLY A 7 32.29 -32.46 64.24
C GLY A 7 31.44 -31.92 63.09
N ALA A 8 31.80 -32.32 61.86
CA ALA A 8 30.93 -32.22 60.69
C ALA A 8 29.92 -33.38 60.68
N HIS A 9 28.63 -33.03 60.68
CA HIS A 9 27.52 -33.94 60.39
C HIS A 9 27.53 -34.22 58.87
N VAL A 10 27.78 -35.46 58.47
CA VAL A 10 27.67 -35.90 57.07
C VAL A 10 26.21 -36.30 56.82
N ASP A 11 25.54 -35.57 55.94
CA ASP A 11 24.14 -35.82 55.54
C ASP A 11 24.08 -37.05 54.61
N SER A 12 23.67 -38.20 55.16
CA SER A 12 23.68 -39.52 54.50
C SER A 12 22.63 -39.70 53.39
N ARG A 13 21.99 -38.60 52.93
CA ARG A 13 20.95 -38.61 51.89
C ARG A 13 21.30 -37.78 50.65
N ALA A 14 22.51 -37.25 50.55
CA ALA A 14 22.95 -36.47 49.40
C ALA A 14 22.93 -37.27 48.06
N GLY A 15 22.99 -38.61 48.10
CA GLY A 15 22.96 -39.47 46.92
C GLY A 15 21.59 -39.84 46.36
N PHE A 16 20.48 -39.42 46.99
CA PHE A 16 19.10 -39.80 46.60
C PHE A 16 18.19 -38.61 46.28
N ARG A 17 18.75 -37.43 46.02
CA ARG A 17 17.99 -36.37 45.35
C ARG A 17 18.11 -36.61 43.85
N GLN A 18 17.10 -37.21 43.24
CA GLN A 18 16.82 -36.95 41.83
C GLN A 18 16.70 -35.43 41.71
N GLU A 19 17.68 -34.80 41.07
CA GLU A 19 17.55 -33.42 40.63
C GLU A 19 16.26 -33.38 39.81
N LYS A 20 15.23 -32.70 40.33
CA LYS A 20 14.09 -32.30 39.51
C LYS A 20 14.69 -31.36 38.48
N GLU A 21 14.96 -31.87 37.28
CA GLU A 21 15.13 -31.00 36.12
C GLU A 21 13.89 -30.11 36.09
N ASP A 22 14.09 -28.82 36.33
CA ASP A 22 13.02 -27.83 36.23
C ASP A 22 12.53 -27.83 34.79
N CYS A 23 11.50 -28.63 34.51
CA CYS A 23 10.90 -28.71 33.20
C CYS A 23 10.38 -27.30 32.85
N PRO A 24 10.89 -26.63 31.80
CA PRO A 24 10.52 -25.25 31.48
C PRO A 24 9.03 -25.09 31.15
N VAL A 25 8.34 -26.22 30.92
CA VAL A 25 6.92 -26.29 30.60
C VAL A 25 6.16 -26.89 31.78
N PRO A 26 5.15 -26.19 32.32
CA PRO A 26 4.32 -26.71 33.40
C PRO A 26 3.63 -28.02 32.99
N TYR A 27 3.67 -29.02 33.86
CA TYR A 27 3.07 -30.33 33.62
C TYR A 27 1.58 -30.27 33.25
N GLY A 28 0.80 -29.39 33.91
CA GLY A 28 -0.62 -29.21 33.60
C GLY A 28 -0.87 -28.73 32.16
N LEU A 29 0.09 -28.03 31.55
CA LEU A 29 0.02 -27.60 30.16
C LEU A 29 0.22 -28.79 29.20
N LEU A 30 1.16 -29.69 29.49
CA LEU A 30 1.38 -30.91 28.71
C LEU A 30 0.18 -31.86 28.80
N LYS A 31 -0.43 -31.99 29.99
CA LYS A 31 -1.68 -32.73 30.17
C LYS A 31 -2.83 -32.14 29.34
N ALA A 32 -2.99 -30.81 29.35
CA ALA A 32 -4.00 -30.14 28.52
C ALA A 32 -3.74 -30.32 27.02
N ALA A 33 -2.47 -30.33 26.61
CA ALA A 33 -2.09 -30.56 25.22
C ALA A 33 -2.43 -31.98 24.75
N ARG A 34 -2.17 -33.02 25.56
CA ARG A 34 -2.57 -34.40 25.24
C ARG A 34 -4.09 -34.58 25.12
N LYS A 35 -4.89 -33.76 25.79
CA LYS A 35 -6.36 -33.80 25.66
C LYS A 35 -6.89 -33.05 24.44
N SER A 36 -6.22 -31.97 24.05
CA SER A 36 -6.72 -31.04 23.04
C SER A 36 -6.02 -31.18 21.68
N GLY A 37 -4.86 -31.83 21.64
CA GLY A 37 -3.96 -31.84 20.50
C GLY A 37 -3.29 -30.47 20.25
N GLN A 38 -3.35 -29.52 21.19
CA GLN A 38 -2.80 -28.18 21.00
C GLN A 38 -1.87 -27.77 22.15
N LEU A 39 -0.71 -27.21 21.80
CA LEU A 39 0.28 -26.75 22.77
C LEU A 39 0.74 -25.33 22.41
N ASN A 40 0.59 -24.41 23.36
CA ASN A 40 1.03 -23.02 23.22
C ASN A 40 2.14 -22.70 24.24
N LEU A 41 3.33 -22.44 23.72
CA LEU A 41 4.52 -22.06 24.46
C LEU A 41 5.07 -20.70 24.00
N SER A 42 4.23 -19.87 23.40
CA SER A 42 4.62 -18.54 22.94
C SER A 42 5.02 -17.61 24.09
N GLY A 43 6.00 -16.73 23.87
CA GLY A 43 6.35 -15.66 24.81
C GLY A 43 7.04 -16.12 26.09
N ARG A 44 7.57 -17.35 26.14
CA ARG A 44 8.16 -17.95 27.35
C ARG A 44 9.67 -17.74 27.48
N GLY A 45 10.30 -17.10 26.50
CA GLY A 45 11.73 -16.85 26.49
C GLY A 45 12.58 -18.11 26.26
N LEU A 46 12.00 -19.15 25.67
CA LEU A 46 12.67 -20.43 25.43
C LEU A 46 13.85 -20.26 24.47
N THR A 47 15.02 -20.79 24.82
CA THR A 47 16.20 -20.88 23.95
C THR A 47 16.23 -22.16 23.13
N GLU A 48 15.60 -23.20 23.65
CA GLU A 48 15.38 -24.50 23.01
C GLU A 48 13.98 -25.01 23.37
N VAL A 49 13.44 -25.90 22.54
CA VAL A 49 12.18 -26.58 22.85
C VAL A 49 12.49 -27.78 23.75
N PRO A 50 11.88 -27.87 24.95
CA PRO A 50 12.19 -28.95 25.88
C PRO A 50 11.85 -30.33 25.34
N GLN A 51 12.66 -31.33 25.71
CA GLN A 51 12.50 -32.70 25.20
C GLN A 51 11.14 -33.32 25.52
N SER A 52 10.54 -32.94 26.65
CA SER A 52 9.20 -33.36 27.05
C SER A 52 8.09 -32.94 26.07
N VAL A 53 8.33 -31.90 25.25
CA VAL A 53 7.41 -31.47 24.19
C VAL A 53 7.52 -32.37 22.97
N TRP A 54 8.74 -32.69 22.53
CA TRP A 54 8.97 -33.55 21.36
C TRP A 54 8.44 -34.97 21.58
N ARG A 55 8.58 -35.48 22.80
CA ARG A 55 8.18 -36.82 23.18
C ARG A 55 6.77 -36.89 23.77
N LEU A 56 5.96 -35.84 23.61
CA LEU A 56 4.64 -35.71 24.24
C LEU A 56 3.69 -36.88 23.91
N ASN A 57 3.73 -37.35 22.65
CA ASN A 57 2.91 -38.46 22.16
C ASN A 57 3.59 -39.83 22.31
N THR A 58 4.90 -39.87 22.59
CA THR A 58 5.68 -41.13 22.69
C THR A 58 5.82 -41.61 24.13
N ASP A 59 6.10 -40.69 25.06
CA ASP A 59 6.41 -41.05 26.43
C ASP A 59 5.12 -41.31 27.23
N THR A 60 5.13 -42.36 28.05
CA THR A 60 4.00 -42.67 28.94
C THR A 60 3.79 -41.52 29.93
N PRO A 61 2.58 -40.96 30.03
CA PRO A 61 2.31 -39.83 30.92
C PRO A 61 2.45 -40.22 32.39
N GLN A 62 2.87 -39.28 33.25
CA GLN A 62 3.02 -39.52 34.69
C GLN A 62 1.71 -39.94 35.37
N GLU A 63 0.56 -39.56 34.79
CA GLU A 63 -0.79 -39.98 35.21
C GLU A 63 -0.95 -41.51 35.19
N ALA A 64 -0.22 -42.22 34.34
CA ALA A 64 -0.25 -43.68 34.27
C ALA A 64 0.30 -44.35 35.54
N GLN A 65 1.12 -43.64 36.32
CA GLN A 65 1.70 -44.14 37.57
C GLN A 65 0.78 -43.88 38.79
N GLN A 66 -0.31 -43.12 38.61
CA GLN A 66 -1.27 -42.85 39.69
C GLN A 66 -2.36 -43.91 39.70
N ASN A 67 -2.69 -44.47 40.87
CA ASN A 67 -3.72 -45.49 41.03
C ASN A 67 -5.09 -44.97 40.55
N LEU A 68 -5.56 -45.49 39.41
CA LEU A 68 -6.80 -45.09 38.77
C LEU A 68 -7.99 -45.72 39.48
N SER A 69 -8.79 -44.91 40.18
CA SER A 69 -10.17 -45.33 40.49
C SER A 69 -10.97 -45.36 39.19
N PHE A 70 -11.74 -46.42 38.96
CA PHE A 70 -12.53 -46.65 37.74
C PHE A 70 -13.61 -45.58 37.44
N GLY A 71 -13.79 -44.58 38.31
CA GLY A 71 -14.75 -43.48 38.16
C GLY A 71 -14.13 -42.10 37.88
N ALA A 72 -12.80 -41.97 37.72
CA ALA A 72 -12.18 -40.66 37.52
C ALA A 72 -12.36 -40.16 36.07
N ALA A 73 -12.82 -38.92 35.91
CA ALA A 73 -13.04 -38.22 34.63
C ALA A 73 -11.75 -37.95 33.81
N ASP A 74 -10.60 -38.48 34.22
CA ASP A 74 -9.28 -38.25 33.64
C ASP A 74 -8.67 -39.56 33.13
N ARG A 75 -9.24 -40.08 32.03
CA ARG A 75 -8.72 -41.25 31.32
C ARG A 75 -7.48 -40.86 30.51
N TRP A 76 -6.30 -41.09 31.07
CA TRP A 76 -5.02 -40.71 30.44
C TRP A 76 -4.75 -41.44 29.12
N TRP A 77 -5.43 -42.56 28.84
CA TRP A 77 -5.29 -43.33 27.59
C TRP A 77 -6.10 -42.76 26.42
N GLU A 78 -7.03 -41.83 26.66
CA GLU A 78 -7.77 -41.10 25.61
C GLU A 78 -6.98 -39.85 25.18
N GLN A 79 -5.77 -40.05 24.65
CA GLN A 79 -4.92 -38.95 24.17
C GLN A 79 -5.20 -38.61 22.72
N THR A 80 -5.06 -37.32 22.42
CA THR A 80 -5.04 -36.78 21.06
C THR A 80 -3.62 -36.40 20.73
N ASP A 81 -3.12 -36.88 19.59
CA ASP A 81 -1.80 -36.47 19.11
C ASP A 81 -1.72 -34.96 18.93
N LEU A 82 -0.55 -34.40 19.21
CA LEU A 82 -0.31 -32.98 19.01
C LEU A 82 -0.44 -32.58 17.52
N THR A 83 -1.49 -31.82 17.21
CA THR A 83 -1.80 -31.32 15.86
C THR A 83 -1.42 -29.85 15.68
N LYS A 84 -1.29 -29.08 16.78
CA LYS A 84 -0.95 -27.65 16.73
C LYS A 84 0.07 -27.27 17.79
N LEU A 85 1.19 -26.73 17.35
CA LEU A 85 2.29 -26.28 18.20
C LEU A 85 2.61 -24.81 17.93
N LEU A 86 2.46 -23.97 18.95
CA LEU A 86 2.77 -22.54 18.91
C LEU A 86 4.00 -22.28 19.79
N LEU A 87 5.07 -21.81 19.16
CA LEU A 87 6.39 -21.53 19.75
C LEU A 87 6.80 -20.07 19.53
N SER A 88 5.85 -19.18 19.24
CA SER A 88 6.17 -17.83 18.79
C SER A 88 6.73 -16.90 19.86
N SER A 89 7.45 -15.85 19.47
CA SER A 89 8.02 -14.86 20.40
C SER A 89 8.89 -15.50 21.49
N ASN A 90 9.83 -16.34 21.06
CA ASN A 90 10.81 -16.99 21.93
C ASN A 90 12.23 -16.61 21.47
N LYS A 91 13.25 -17.29 21.98
CA LYS A 91 14.67 -17.05 21.65
C LYS A 91 15.30 -18.27 20.98
N LEU A 92 14.51 -19.08 20.28
CA LEU A 92 14.96 -20.31 19.63
C LEU A 92 15.98 -19.99 18.54
N GLN A 93 17.16 -20.62 18.60
CA GLN A 93 18.22 -20.44 17.60
C GLN A 93 18.22 -21.54 16.53
N SER A 94 17.74 -22.73 16.89
CA SER A 94 17.57 -23.88 16.02
C SER A 94 16.33 -24.67 16.45
N LEU A 95 15.90 -25.60 15.60
CA LEU A 95 14.86 -26.58 15.89
C LEU A 95 15.51 -27.97 15.90
N SER A 96 15.14 -28.82 16.86
CA SER A 96 15.67 -30.19 16.96
C SER A 96 15.16 -31.09 15.83
N GLU A 97 15.96 -32.09 15.46
CA GLU A 97 15.55 -33.18 14.56
C GLU A 97 14.40 -34.03 15.14
N ASP A 98 14.14 -33.92 16.44
CA ASP A 98 13.03 -34.59 17.12
C ASP A 98 11.65 -34.03 16.74
N VAL A 99 11.58 -32.97 15.93
CA VAL A 99 10.32 -32.48 15.36
C VAL A 99 9.57 -33.58 14.60
N LYS A 100 10.29 -34.55 13.99
CA LYS A 100 9.70 -35.73 13.32
C LYS A 100 8.82 -36.60 14.21
N LEU A 101 8.99 -36.55 15.53
CA LEU A 101 8.19 -37.33 16.48
C LEU A 101 6.73 -36.83 16.54
N LEU A 102 6.47 -35.60 16.08
CA LEU A 102 5.15 -34.98 16.04
C LEU A 102 4.50 -35.15 14.66
N SER A 103 4.41 -36.38 14.14
CA SER A 103 3.96 -36.67 12.77
C SER A 103 2.52 -36.21 12.46
N ALA A 104 1.67 -36.08 13.48
CA ALA A 104 0.28 -35.60 13.35
C ALA A 104 0.17 -34.06 13.25
N LEU A 105 1.29 -33.33 13.29
CA LEU A 105 1.28 -31.87 13.34
C LEU A 105 0.72 -31.26 12.05
N VAL A 106 -0.35 -30.48 12.19
CA VAL A 106 -1.04 -29.77 11.11
C VAL A 106 -0.60 -28.30 11.06
N VAL A 107 -0.35 -27.70 12.23
CA VAL A 107 0.01 -26.28 12.36
C VAL A 107 1.25 -26.13 13.23
N LEU A 108 2.29 -25.52 12.67
CA LEU A 108 3.51 -25.16 13.36
C LEU A 108 3.75 -23.66 13.22
N ASP A 109 3.73 -22.95 14.34
CA ASP A 109 4.02 -21.51 14.39
C ASP A 109 5.28 -21.27 15.23
N ILE A 110 6.34 -20.80 14.57
CA ILE A 110 7.62 -20.46 15.20
C ILE A 110 8.01 -19.02 14.83
N HIS A 111 7.03 -18.13 14.64
CA HIS A 111 7.31 -16.73 14.33
C HIS A 111 8.04 -16.01 15.47
N ASP A 112 8.79 -14.95 15.14
CA ASP A 112 9.49 -14.10 16.11
C ASP A 112 10.44 -14.90 17.01
N ASN A 113 11.46 -15.47 16.37
CA ASN A 113 12.52 -16.26 17.00
C ASN A 113 13.88 -15.90 16.36
N GLN A 114 14.93 -16.67 16.63
CA GLN A 114 16.28 -16.42 16.13
C GLN A 114 16.80 -17.55 15.23
N LEU A 115 15.90 -18.31 14.60
CA LEU A 115 16.25 -19.47 13.79
C LEU A 115 17.13 -19.06 12.61
N SER A 116 18.28 -19.70 12.48
CA SER A 116 19.20 -19.48 11.34
C SER A 116 19.02 -20.51 10.23
N SER A 117 18.55 -21.71 10.57
CA SER A 117 18.17 -22.79 9.65
C SER A 117 17.00 -23.59 10.23
N LEU A 118 16.47 -24.52 9.43
CA LEU A 118 15.52 -25.54 9.86
C LEU A 118 16.13 -26.93 9.65
N PRO A 119 15.79 -27.92 10.49
CA PRO A 119 16.22 -29.30 10.34
C PRO A 119 15.58 -29.95 9.12
N ASP A 120 16.26 -30.92 8.50
CA ASP A 120 15.72 -31.64 7.32
C ASP A 120 14.49 -32.48 7.68
N SER A 121 14.41 -32.98 8.92
CA SER A 121 13.25 -33.71 9.47
C SER A 121 11.94 -32.93 9.48
N ILE A 122 11.96 -31.62 9.22
CA ILE A 122 10.71 -30.87 8.99
C ILE A 122 9.89 -31.46 7.84
N GLY A 123 10.56 -32.10 6.89
CA GLY A 123 9.96 -32.79 5.75
C GLY A 123 9.19 -34.06 6.10
N ASP A 124 9.34 -34.58 7.31
CA ASP A 124 8.65 -35.80 7.78
C ASP A 124 7.28 -35.48 8.43
N LEU A 125 6.92 -34.19 8.55
CA LEU A 125 5.61 -33.74 9.02
C LEU A 125 4.55 -33.81 7.91
N GLU A 126 4.22 -35.01 7.45
CA GLU A 126 3.36 -35.22 6.28
C GLU A 126 1.96 -34.59 6.38
N GLN A 127 1.45 -34.38 7.60
CA GLN A 127 0.15 -33.75 7.85
C GLN A 127 0.20 -32.22 7.92
N LEU A 128 1.39 -31.61 7.80
CA LEU A 128 1.58 -30.18 8.00
C LEU A 128 0.87 -29.38 6.89
N GLN A 129 -0.08 -28.55 7.30
CA GLN A 129 -0.84 -27.67 6.40
C GLN A 129 -0.43 -26.21 6.54
N LYS A 130 0.06 -25.79 7.72
CA LYS A 130 0.42 -24.40 7.99
C LYS A 130 1.75 -24.30 8.72
N LEU A 131 2.71 -23.63 8.09
CA LEU A 131 4.03 -23.35 8.65
C LEU A 131 4.29 -21.84 8.66
N ILE A 132 4.47 -21.29 9.87
CA ILE A 132 4.75 -19.86 10.09
C ILE A 132 6.15 -19.71 10.69
N LEU A 133 7.01 -19.01 9.97
CA LEU A 133 8.44 -18.85 10.26
C LEU A 133 8.87 -17.38 10.18
N SER A 134 7.91 -16.47 10.30
CA SER A 134 8.14 -15.03 10.11
C SER A 134 9.04 -14.47 11.21
N LEU A 135 9.77 -13.39 10.93
CA LEU A 135 10.65 -12.72 11.91
C LEU A 135 11.70 -13.69 12.49
N ASN A 136 12.46 -14.35 11.62
CA ASN A 136 13.59 -15.19 11.99
C ASN A 136 14.85 -14.74 11.23
N LYS A 137 15.94 -15.52 11.30
CA LYS A 137 17.23 -15.21 10.65
C LYS A 137 17.55 -16.21 9.53
N LEU A 138 16.55 -16.89 8.97
CA LEU A 138 16.73 -17.97 7.99
C LEU A 138 17.44 -17.45 6.73
N THR A 139 18.54 -18.10 6.35
CA THR A 139 19.29 -17.80 5.12
C THR A 139 18.93 -18.74 3.97
N GLU A 140 18.53 -19.96 4.30
CA GLU A 140 18.13 -21.02 3.38
C GLU A 140 17.03 -21.89 4.00
N LEU A 141 16.43 -22.74 3.17
CA LEU A 141 15.40 -23.70 3.59
C LEU A 141 15.88 -25.12 3.29
N PRO A 142 15.65 -26.08 4.20
CA PRO A 142 16.12 -27.45 4.05
C PRO A 142 15.45 -28.15 2.87
N SER A 143 16.14 -29.13 2.29
CA SER A 143 15.61 -29.91 1.16
C SER A 143 14.36 -30.71 1.54
N GLY A 144 14.28 -31.12 2.81
CA GLY A 144 13.11 -31.83 3.36
C GLY A 144 11.82 -31.03 3.30
N LEU A 145 11.86 -29.69 3.41
CA LEU A 145 10.66 -28.83 3.41
C LEU A 145 9.80 -29.03 2.16
N TRP A 146 10.45 -29.31 1.03
CA TRP A 146 9.79 -29.43 -0.27
C TRP A 146 8.99 -30.74 -0.39
N ARG A 147 9.20 -31.73 0.49
CA ARG A 147 8.41 -32.98 0.52
C ARG A 147 7.00 -32.80 1.09
N LEU A 148 6.69 -31.66 1.70
CA LEU A 148 5.43 -31.38 2.39
C LEU A 148 4.26 -31.11 1.41
N THR A 149 3.74 -32.15 0.79
CA THR A 149 2.69 -32.07 -0.24
C THR A 149 1.35 -31.54 0.28
N ASN A 150 1.05 -31.68 1.57
CA ASN A 150 -0.18 -31.18 2.20
C ASN A 150 -0.10 -29.70 2.64
N LEU A 151 1.05 -29.05 2.46
CA LEU A 151 1.25 -27.67 2.90
C LEU A 151 0.38 -26.71 2.11
N ARG A 152 -0.46 -25.95 2.82
CA ARG A 152 -1.39 -24.95 2.24
C ARG A 152 -0.91 -23.51 2.47
N TYR A 153 -0.22 -23.28 3.59
CA TYR A 153 0.23 -21.96 4.01
C TYR A 153 1.69 -21.99 4.43
N LEU A 154 2.53 -21.23 3.73
CA LEU A 154 3.94 -21.04 4.07
C LEU A 154 4.23 -19.54 4.23
N VAL A 155 4.60 -19.13 5.44
CA VAL A 155 4.81 -17.70 5.78
C VAL A 155 6.23 -17.49 6.29
N LEU A 156 7.07 -16.90 5.45
CA LEU A 156 8.51 -16.68 5.64
C LEU A 156 8.88 -15.18 5.72
N THR A 157 7.91 -14.33 6.08
CA THR A 157 8.08 -12.87 6.13
C THR A 157 9.23 -12.45 7.04
N SER A 158 10.03 -11.48 6.60
CA SER A 158 11.12 -10.91 7.41
C SER A 158 12.16 -11.95 7.83
N ASN A 159 12.79 -12.59 6.84
CA ASN A 159 13.95 -13.47 6.99
C ASN A 159 15.13 -12.93 6.16
N LYS A 160 16.17 -13.74 5.95
CA LYS A 160 17.37 -13.36 5.19
C LYS A 160 17.58 -14.25 3.96
N LEU A 161 16.51 -14.82 3.41
CA LEU A 161 16.58 -15.74 2.28
C LEU A 161 17.18 -15.04 1.05
N LEU A 162 18.24 -15.63 0.50
CA LEU A 162 18.90 -15.18 -0.74
C LEU A 162 18.33 -15.86 -1.98
N THR A 163 17.93 -17.12 -1.82
CA THR A 163 17.38 -17.97 -2.87
C THR A 163 16.12 -18.68 -2.37
N PHE A 164 15.29 -19.09 -3.32
CA PHE A 164 14.12 -19.94 -3.09
C PHE A 164 14.14 -20.94 -4.26
N GLN A 165 14.37 -22.23 -4.00
CA GLN A 165 14.59 -23.25 -5.03
C GLN A 165 13.88 -24.57 -4.67
N HIS A 166 13.82 -25.52 -5.61
CA HIS A 166 13.30 -26.87 -5.42
C HIS A 166 11.81 -26.98 -5.00
N LEU A 167 10.93 -26.26 -5.68
CA LEU A 167 9.50 -26.15 -5.33
C LEU A 167 8.59 -27.28 -5.84
N ALA A 168 9.16 -28.35 -6.40
CA ALA A 168 8.46 -29.22 -7.34
C ALA A 168 7.21 -29.94 -6.80
N ASN A 169 7.10 -30.07 -5.48
CA ASN A 169 6.10 -30.93 -4.84
C ASN A 169 5.06 -30.16 -4.01
N LEU A 170 5.17 -28.83 -3.86
CA LEU A 170 4.24 -28.03 -3.06
C LEU A 170 2.96 -27.65 -3.85
N THR A 171 2.28 -28.65 -4.42
CA THR A 171 1.16 -28.47 -5.36
C THR A 171 -0.14 -28.00 -4.69
N ASN A 172 -0.32 -28.26 -3.39
CA ASN A 172 -1.50 -27.83 -2.62
C ASN A 172 -1.33 -26.46 -1.93
N LEU A 173 -0.21 -25.78 -2.17
CA LEU A 173 0.05 -24.49 -1.53
C LEU A 173 -0.94 -23.44 -2.05
N VAL A 174 -1.65 -22.79 -1.13
CA VAL A 174 -2.66 -21.76 -1.42
C VAL A 174 -2.10 -20.36 -1.19
N LYS A 175 -1.26 -20.19 -0.16
CA LYS A 175 -0.66 -18.90 0.20
C LYS A 175 0.81 -19.04 0.52
N LEU A 176 1.61 -18.24 -0.17
CA LEU A 176 3.06 -18.14 0.01
C LEU A 176 3.43 -16.69 0.29
N ASN A 177 4.05 -16.45 1.45
CA ASN A 177 4.59 -15.14 1.80
C ASN A 177 6.11 -15.22 1.97
N LEU A 178 6.83 -14.54 1.08
CA LEU A 178 8.28 -14.38 1.02
C LEU A 178 8.70 -12.92 1.23
N SER A 179 7.81 -12.07 1.74
CA SER A 179 8.09 -10.64 1.87
C SER A 179 9.21 -10.32 2.86
N CYS A 180 9.86 -9.17 2.71
CA CYS A 180 10.99 -8.73 3.54
C CYS A 180 12.14 -9.75 3.57
N ASN A 181 12.54 -10.26 2.42
CA ASN A 181 13.72 -11.13 2.26
C ASN A 181 14.77 -10.45 1.36
N LYS A 182 15.75 -11.21 0.88
CA LYS A 182 16.83 -10.71 0.00
C LYS A 182 16.85 -11.45 -1.34
N LEU A 183 15.70 -11.93 -1.80
CA LEU A 183 15.57 -12.68 -3.04
C LEU A 183 15.89 -11.78 -4.24
N LYS A 184 16.79 -12.25 -5.13
CA LYS A 184 17.14 -11.58 -6.39
C LYS A 184 16.27 -12.05 -7.57
N SER A 185 15.80 -13.29 -7.53
CA SER A 185 14.93 -13.87 -8.54
C SER A 185 14.03 -14.94 -7.92
N LEU A 186 12.95 -15.27 -8.63
CA LEU A 186 12.10 -16.42 -8.32
C LEU A 186 12.45 -17.59 -9.25
N PRO A 187 12.43 -18.84 -8.76
CA PRO A 187 12.72 -20.01 -9.59
C PRO A 187 11.57 -20.27 -10.57
N PRO A 188 11.83 -20.71 -11.81
CA PRO A 188 10.78 -21.08 -12.76
C PRO A 188 9.81 -22.16 -12.23
N ALA A 189 10.30 -23.03 -11.34
CA ALA A 189 9.52 -24.09 -10.70
C ALA A 189 8.34 -23.59 -9.85
N ILE A 190 8.27 -22.29 -9.50
CA ILE A 190 7.13 -21.72 -8.76
C ILE A 190 5.81 -21.87 -9.53
N SER A 191 5.88 -21.95 -10.86
CA SER A 191 4.74 -22.19 -11.75
C SER A 191 4.01 -23.52 -11.48
N GLN A 192 4.67 -24.50 -10.86
CA GLN A 192 4.09 -25.80 -10.55
C GLN A 192 3.06 -25.74 -9.41
N MET A 193 3.01 -24.64 -8.65
CA MET A 193 2.05 -24.41 -7.58
C MET A 193 0.67 -24.01 -8.13
N LYS A 194 -0.03 -24.97 -8.76
CA LYS A 194 -1.29 -24.72 -9.48
C LYS A 194 -2.44 -24.20 -8.62
N ASN A 195 -2.42 -24.48 -7.31
CA ASN A 195 -3.45 -24.05 -6.36
C ASN A 195 -3.11 -22.73 -5.64
N LEU A 196 -1.98 -22.09 -5.97
CA LEU A 196 -1.54 -20.88 -5.28
C LEU A 196 -2.44 -19.71 -5.67
N ARG A 197 -3.09 -19.13 -4.67
CA ARG A 197 -4.00 -17.97 -4.82
C ARG A 197 -3.33 -16.67 -4.45
N MET A 198 -2.43 -16.69 -3.48
CA MET A 198 -1.74 -15.50 -2.98
C MET A 198 -0.23 -15.72 -2.94
N LEU A 199 0.50 -14.88 -3.66
CA LEU A 199 1.95 -14.80 -3.63
C LEU A 199 2.40 -13.40 -3.21
N ASP A 200 3.13 -13.31 -2.10
CA ASP A 200 3.70 -12.05 -1.63
C ASP A 200 5.22 -12.12 -1.61
N CYS A 201 5.86 -11.37 -2.51
CA CYS A 201 7.30 -11.20 -2.63
C CYS A 201 7.72 -9.75 -2.40
N SER A 202 6.92 -8.96 -1.67
CA SER A 202 7.21 -7.56 -1.40
C SER A 202 8.51 -7.36 -0.61
N ARG A 203 9.20 -6.23 -0.77
CA ARG A 203 10.45 -5.89 -0.05
C ARG A 203 11.53 -6.95 -0.25
N ASN A 204 11.82 -7.26 -1.51
CA ASN A 204 12.92 -8.11 -1.94
C ASN A 204 13.83 -7.33 -2.91
N GLN A 205 14.69 -8.02 -3.66
CA GLN A 205 15.60 -7.43 -4.64
C GLN A 205 15.31 -7.97 -6.04
N LEU A 206 14.05 -8.30 -6.34
CA LEU A 206 13.65 -8.89 -7.62
C LEU A 206 13.82 -7.88 -8.76
N GLU A 207 14.62 -8.23 -9.76
CA GLU A 207 14.84 -7.42 -10.98
C GLU A 207 13.87 -7.82 -12.10
N SER A 208 13.46 -9.09 -12.11
CA SER A 208 12.46 -9.63 -13.02
C SER A 208 11.67 -10.75 -12.34
N ILE A 209 10.52 -11.07 -12.93
CA ILE A 209 9.72 -12.24 -12.57
C ILE A 209 9.79 -13.20 -13.76
N PRO A 210 10.00 -14.51 -13.55
CA PRO A 210 10.07 -15.47 -14.64
C PRO A 210 8.74 -15.46 -15.42
N PRO A 211 8.76 -15.39 -16.77
CA PRO A 211 7.54 -15.43 -17.59
C PRO A 211 6.69 -16.67 -17.31
N VAL A 212 7.29 -17.76 -16.84
CA VAL A 212 6.61 -19.02 -16.47
C VAL A 212 5.57 -18.84 -15.35
N LEU A 213 5.61 -17.73 -14.58
CA LEU A 213 4.53 -17.38 -13.63
C LEU A 213 3.15 -17.29 -14.32
N ALA A 214 3.15 -17.01 -15.63
CA ALA A 214 2.04 -17.15 -16.56
C ALA A 214 1.17 -18.40 -16.40
N GLN A 215 1.79 -19.53 -16.05
CA GLN A 215 1.14 -20.84 -16.04
C GLN A 215 0.33 -21.07 -14.75
N MET A 216 0.32 -20.10 -13.83
CA MET A 216 -0.38 -20.21 -12.55
C MET A 216 -1.86 -19.86 -12.73
N GLU A 217 -2.68 -20.90 -12.95
CA GLU A 217 -4.11 -20.77 -13.26
C GLU A 217 -4.95 -20.24 -12.09
N SER A 218 -4.53 -20.45 -10.84
CA SER A 218 -5.31 -20.08 -9.65
C SER A 218 -4.86 -18.78 -8.96
N LEU A 219 -3.87 -18.06 -9.50
CA LEU A 219 -3.28 -16.91 -8.81
C LEU A 219 -4.23 -15.72 -8.84
N GLU A 220 -4.75 -15.34 -7.67
CA GLU A 220 -5.71 -14.24 -7.50
C GLU A 220 -5.03 -12.94 -7.06
N GLN A 221 -3.97 -13.03 -6.23
CA GLN A 221 -3.31 -11.88 -5.62
C GLN A 221 -1.79 -12.00 -5.72
N LEU A 222 -1.15 -10.98 -6.32
CA LEU A 222 0.29 -10.92 -6.49
C LEU A 222 0.87 -9.60 -5.91
N TYR A 223 1.74 -9.74 -4.92
CA TYR A 223 2.40 -8.62 -4.26
C TYR A 223 3.90 -8.59 -4.57
N LEU A 224 4.33 -7.51 -5.24
CA LEU A 224 5.70 -7.28 -5.73
C LEU A 224 6.24 -5.91 -5.27
N ARG A 225 5.64 -5.31 -4.23
CA ARG A 225 6.01 -3.96 -3.77
C ARG A 225 7.46 -3.87 -3.33
N HIS A 226 8.12 -2.72 -3.49
CA HIS A 226 9.50 -2.51 -3.00
C HIS A 226 10.48 -3.58 -3.55
N ASN A 227 10.57 -3.67 -4.86
CA ASN A 227 11.55 -4.51 -5.57
C ASN A 227 12.35 -3.62 -6.56
N LYS A 228 13.05 -4.23 -7.52
CA LYS A 228 13.85 -3.55 -8.56
C LYS A 228 13.32 -3.83 -9.96
N LEU A 229 12.01 -4.06 -10.11
CA LEU A 229 11.42 -4.42 -11.40
C LEU A 229 11.47 -3.24 -12.38
N HIS A 230 11.99 -3.47 -13.58
CA HIS A 230 12.04 -2.47 -14.66
C HIS A 230 10.84 -2.53 -15.63
N PHE A 231 10.15 -3.68 -15.67
CA PHE A 231 8.99 -3.92 -16.50
C PHE A 231 7.92 -4.65 -15.70
N LEU A 232 6.65 -4.45 -16.08
CA LEU A 232 5.58 -5.32 -15.60
C LEU A 232 5.81 -6.73 -16.18
N PRO A 233 5.71 -7.80 -15.37
CA PRO A 233 5.85 -9.14 -15.89
C PRO A 233 4.71 -9.51 -16.85
N GLU A 234 5.02 -10.34 -17.85
CA GLU A 234 4.02 -10.99 -18.68
C GLU A 234 3.24 -11.98 -17.82
N LEU A 235 2.02 -11.60 -17.44
CA LEU A 235 1.12 -12.40 -16.61
C LEU A 235 -0.12 -12.74 -17.43
N PRO A 236 -0.11 -13.79 -18.27
CA PRO A 236 -1.31 -14.32 -18.91
C PRO A 236 -2.29 -15.03 -17.95
N CYS A 237 -2.24 -14.70 -16.66
CA CYS A 237 -3.13 -15.22 -15.64
C CYS A 237 -4.48 -14.50 -15.72
N SER A 238 -5.48 -15.16 -16.30
CA SER A 238 -6.85 -14.62 -16.42
C SER A 238 -7.59 -14.54 -15.07
N THR A 239 -7.07 -15.16 -14.01
CA THR A 239 -7.68 -15.20 -12.67
C THR A 239 -7.15 -14.13 -11.72
N LEU A 240 -6.12 -13.39 -12.12
CA LEU A 240 -5.50 -12.38 -11.27
C LEU A 240 -6.45 -11.20 -11.05
N LYS A 241 -6.79 -10.95 -9.78
CA LYS A 241 -7.68 -9.88 -9.34
C LYS A 241 -6.90 -8.67 -8.85
N GLU A 242 -5.81 -8.90 -8.12
CA GLU A 242 -5.02 -7.85 -7.47
C GLU A 242 -3.54 -7.95 -7.84
N LEU A 243 -3.01 -6.88 -8.40
CA LEU A 243 -1.59 -6.75 -8.74
C LEU A 243 -0.98 -5.52 -8.06
N HIS A 244 -0.02 -5.77 -7.17
CA HIS A 244 0.64 -4.75 -6.37
C HIS A 244 2.13 -4.62 -6.75
N CYS A 245 2.45 -3.72 -7.66
CA CYS A 245 3.79 -3.49 -8.20
C CYS A 245 4.39 -2.14 -7.77
N GLY A 246 3.88 -1.53 -6.70
CA GLY A 246 4.36 -0.21 -6.26
C GLY A 246 5.81 -0.21 -5.74
N ASN A 247 6.49 0.94 -5.74
CA ASN A 247 7.87 1.11 -5.29
C ASN A 247 8.84 0.19 -6.07
N ASN A 248 8.83 0.31 -7.39
CA ASN A 248 9.72 -0.40 -8.32
C ASN A 248 10.37 0.63 -9.28
N GLN A 249 10.93 0.16 -10.40
CA GLN A 249 11.58 1.00 -11.41
C GLN A 249 10.91 0.84 -12.78
N ILE A 250 9.59 0.59 -12.80
CA ILE A 250 8.84 0.31 -14.03
C ILE A 250 8.72 1.60 -14.85
N GLU A 251 9.27 1.60 -16.07
CA GLU A 251 9.26 2.77 -16.96
C GLU A 251 8.19 2.70 -18.06
N ILE A 252 8.00 1.51 -18.63
CA ILE A 252 7.15 1.27 -19.80
C ILE A 252 6.14 0.17 -19.50
N LEU A 253 4.87 0.46 -19.75
CA LEU A 253 3.79 -0.53 -19.79
C LEU A 253 3.51 -0.87 -21.25
N LYS A 254 3.80 -2.12 -21.65
CA LYS A 254 3.48 -2.63 -22.98
C LYS A 254 2.06 -3.17 -23.03
N ALA A 255 1.43 -3.10 -24.20
CA ALA A 255 0.13 -3.69 -24.52
C ALA A 255 0.03 -5.17 -24.11
N ASP A 256 1.06 -5.96 -24.44
CA ASP A 256 1.08 -7.41 -24.22
C ASP A 256 0.99 -7.79 -22.74
N HIS A 257 1.46 -6.93 -21.83
CA HIS A 257 1.42 -7.20 -20.39
C HIS A 257 0.00 -7.08 -19.80
N LEU A 258 -0.91 -6.37 -20.47
CA LEU A 258 -2.26 -6.08 -19.95
C LEU A 258 -3.36 -6.87 -20.66
N LYS A 259 -3.09 -7.35 -21.88
CA LYS A 259 -4.06 -8.03 -22.76
C LYS A 259 -4.82 -9.18 -22.11
N HIS A 260 -4.19 -9.88 -21.15
CA HIS A 260 -4.71 -11.10 -20.55
C HIS A 260 -5.28 -10.93 -19.14
N LEU A 261 -5.19 -9.73 -18.56
CA LEU A 261 -5.58 -9.43 -17.17
C LEU A 261 -7.06 -9.02 -17.05
N SER A 262 -7.97 -9.76 -17.70
CA SER A 262 -9.39 -9.36 -17.79
C SER A 262 -10.15 -9.35 -16.45
N ALA A 263 -9.73 -10.18 -15.47
CA ALA A 263 -10.34 -10.25 -14.15
C ALA A 263 -9.75 -9.26 -13.12
N LEU A 264 -8.79 -8.42 -13.53
CA LEU A 264 -8.07 -7.53 -12.64
C LEU A 264 -9.02 -6.43 -12.12
N SER A 265 -9.24 -6.39 -10.81
CA SER A 265 -10.00 -5.35 -10.12
C SER A 265 -9.11 -4.26 -9.54
N PHE A 266 -7.85 -4.59 -9.22
CA PHE A 266 -6.92 -3.68 -8.59
C PHE A 266 -5.53 -3.75 -9.23
N LEU A 267 -5.05 -2.60 -9.72
CA LEU A 267 -3.70 -2.43 -10.24
C LEU A 267 -2.99 -1.29 -9.52
N GLU A 268 -1.93 -1.60 -8.79
CA GLU A 268 -1.08 -0.60 -8.13
C GLU A 268 0.31 -0.58 -8.74
N LEU A 269 0.65 0.60 -9.25
CA LEU A 269 1.93 0.92 -9.88
C LEU A 269 2.54 2.18 -9.25
N ARG A 270 2.15 2.53 -8.01
CA ARG A 270 2.68 3.71 -7.33
C ARG A 270 4.20 3.70 -7.19
N ASP A 271 4.84 4.86 -7.10
CA ASP A 271 6.29 4.99 -6.88
C ASP A 271 7.10 4.18 -7.90
N ASN A 272 6.80 4.39 -9.18
CA ASN A 272 7.51 3.84 -10.33
C ASN A 272 7.97 5.00 -11.23
N LYS A 273 8.39 4.70 -12.46
CA LYS A 273 8.85 5.69 -13.45
C LYS A 273 7.98 5.67 -14.71
N VAL A 274 6.72 5.29 -14.58
CA VAL A 274 5.81 5.07 -15.73
C VAL A 274 5.57 6.39 -16.45
N LYS A 275 5.88 6.43 -17.75
CA LYS A 275 5.75 7.64 -18.59
C LYS A 275 4.42 7.77 -19.30
N SER A 276 3.85 6.64 -19.73
CA SER A 276 2.58 6.59 -20.45
C SER A 276 1.83 5.30 -20.13
N LEU A 277 0.52 5.32 -20.32
CA LEU A 277 -0.33 4.12 -20.29
C LEU A 277 -0.66 3.71 -21.73
N PRO A 278 -0.61 2.41 -22.05
CA PRO A 278 -1.05 1.91 -23.36
C PRO A 278 -2.59 1.92 -23.47
N GLU A 279 -3.13 1.93 -24.69
CA GLU A 279 -4.59 1.95 -24.93
C GLU A 279 -5.28 0.69 -24.40
N GLU A 280 -4.56 -0.43 -24.35
CA GLU A 280 -5.01 -1.72 -23.85
C GLU A 280 -5.37 -1.74 -22.37
N ILE A 281 -5.05 -0.68 -21.61
CA ILE A 281 -5.59 -0.50 -20.25
C ILE A 281 -7.13 -0.50 -20.24
N THR A 282 -7.76 -0.14 -21.37
CA THR A 282 -9.22 -0.19 -21.56
C THR A 282 -9.78 -1.60 -21.60
N LEU A 283 -8.96 -2.61 -21.93
CA LEU A 283 -9.34 -4.03 -21.94
C LEU A 283 -9.64 -4.57 -20.54
N LEU A 284 -9.14 -3.89 -19.49
CA LEU A 284 -9.39 -4.23 -18.09
C LEU A 284 -10.80 -3.78 -17.69
N GLN A 285 -11.81 -4.50 -18.17
CA GLN A 285 -13.21 -4.13 -17.99
C GLN A 285 -13.64 -4.14 -16.52
N GLY A 286 -13.09 -5.07 -15.73
CA GLY A 286 -13.33 -5.24 -14.30
C GLY A 286 -12.47 -4.36 -13.38
N LEU A 287 -11.61 -3.49 -13.92
CA LEU A 287 -10.70 -2.69 -13.10
C LEU A 287 -11.48 -1.65 -12.28
N GLU A 288 -11.54 -1.86 -10.98
CA GLU A 288 -12.18 -0.95 -10.03
C GLU A 288 -11.21 0.12 -9.52
N ARG A 289 -9.91 -0.21 -9.47
CA ARG A 289 -8.90 0.65 -8.88
C ARG A 289 -7.58 0.61 -9.63
N LEU A 290 -7.11 1.79 -10.04
CA LEU A 290 -5.80 2.01 -10.63
C LEU A 290 -5.02 3.04 -9.80
N ASP A 291 -3.92 2.63 -9.17
CA ASP A 291 -3.04 3.50 -8.40
C ASP A 291 -1.74 3.78 -9.15
N LEU A 292 -1.60 5.00 -9.66
CA LEU A 292 -0.42 5.50 -10.38
C LEU A 292 0.34 6.57 -9.59
N THR A 293 0.13 6.66 -8.27
CA THR A 293 0.81 7.58 -7.33
C THR A 293 2.29 7.73 -7.64
N ASN A 294 2.83 8.94 -7.72
CA ASN A 294 4.27 9.17 -7.88
C ASN A 294 4.92 8.43 -9.08
N ASN A 295 4.47 8.74 -10.31
CA ASN A 295 5.06 8.31 -11.58
C ASN A 295 5.35 9.52 -12.49
N ASP A 296 6.15 9.31 -13.54
CA ASP A 296 6.56 10.34 -14.52
C ASP A 296 5.58 10.46 -15.70
N ILE A 297 4.28 10.41 -15.44
CA ILE A 297 3.26 10.41 -16.49
C ILE A 297 3.21 11.79 -17.16
N SER A 298 3.88 11.89 -18.30
CA SER A 298 3.99 13.10 -19.12
C SER A 298 3.44 12.78 -20.52
N ARG A 299 2.42 13.53 -20.93
CA ARG A 299 1.71 13.48 -22.23
C ARG A 299 0.59 12.43 -22.37
N ALA A 300 -0.53 12.91 -22.93
CA ALA A 300 -1.64 12.16 -23.54
C ALA A 300 -2.88 11.77 -22.71
N PHE A 301 -3.23 12.52 -21.66
CA PHE A 301 -4.60 12.48 -21.16
C PHE A 301 -5.20 13.89 -21.05
N PRO A 302 -6.42 14.14 -21.56
CA PRO A 302 -7.07 15.44 -21.39
C PRO A 302 -7.36 15.71 -19.91
N VAL A 303 -7.47 17.00 -19.61
CA VAL A 303 -7.38 17.65 -18.30
C VAL A 303 -8.25 17.04 -17.18
N PHE A 304 -9.32 16.31 -17.52
CA PHE A 304 -10.13 15.56 -16.56
C PHE A 304 -9.38 14.42 -15.84
N ILE A 305 -8.27 13.93 -16.40
CA ILE A 305 -7.42 12.87 -15.81
C ILE A 305 -6.27 13.48 -15.00
N LEU A 306 -5.93 14.74 -15.29
CA LEU A 306 -4.94 15.49 -14.52
C LEU A 306 -5.39 15.57 -13.05
N PHE A 307 -6.69 15.77 -12.80
CA PHE A 307 -7.28 15.84 -11.45
C PHE A 307 -7.09 14.58 -10.59
N LEU A 308 -6.98 13.40 -11.19
CA LEU A 308 -6.69 12.16 -10.44
C LEU A 308 -5.20 11.95 -10.17
N VAL A 309 -4.35 12.22 -11.16
CA VAL A 309 -2.87 12.16 -11.06
C VAL A 309 -2.33 13.18 -10.05
N ILE A 310 -3.11 14.20 -9.79
CA ILE A 310 -2.85 15.28 -8.86
C ILE A 310 -3.14 14.91 -7.39
N TRP A 311 -4.08 14.00 -7.15
CA TRP A 311 -4.45 13.53 -5.80
C TRP A 311 -3.48 12.43 -5.32
N ILE A 312 -2.85 11.77 -6.29
CA ILE A 312 -1.80 10.75 -6.33
C ILE A 312 -0.44 11.20 -5.73
N ARG A 313 -0.39 12.24 -4.89
CA ARG A 313 0.89 12.78 -4.36
C ARG A 313 0.98 12.95 -2.84
N LYS A 314 -0.04 12.58 -2.05
CA LYS A 314 0.06 12.52 -0.58
C LYS A 314 -0.57 11.27 0.01
N SER A 315 0.25 10.55 0.75
CA SER A 315 -0.07 9.27 1.37
C SER A 315 -1.14 9.38 2.46
N TYR A 316 -1.87 8.27 2.60
CA TYR A 316 -2.83 7.86 3.63
C TYR A 316 -4.32 8.16 3.35
N ILE A 317 -5.08 7.06 3.30
CA ILE A 317 -6.54 6.90 3.49
C ILE A 317 -7.44 6.73 2.22
N THR A 318 -7.74 5.43 2.01
CA THR A 318 -9.04 4.79 1.69
C THR A 318 -9.59 4.66 0.26
N ILE A 319 -9.72 3.38 -0.07
CA ILE A 319 -10.34 2.63 -1.18
C ILE A 319 -11.50 3.33 -1.92
N TYR A 320 -12.37 4.07 -1.24
CA TYR A 320 -13.60 4.62 -1.83
C TYR A 320 -13.36 5.75 -2.85
N SER A 321 -12.34 6.58 -2.64
CA SER A 321 -12.13 7.78 -3.47
C SER A 321 -11.37 7.46 -4.77
N MET A 322 -10.59 6.36 -4.80
CA MET A 322 -9.97 5.86 -6.03
C MET A 322 -10.95 5.12 -6.96
N GLN A 323 -11.99 4.49 -6.41
CA GLN A 323 -13.00 3.78 -7.21
C GLN A 323 -13.74 4.74 -8.15
N LYS A 324 -14.20 5.90 -7.64
CA LYS A 324 -14.95 6.86 -8.46
C LYS A 324 -14.10 7.47 -9.58
N GLY A 325 -12.84 7.80 -9.29
CA GLY A 325 -11.93 8.37 -10.28
C GLY A 325 -11.41 7.36 -11.32
N THR A 326 -11.22 6.10 -10.92
CA THR A 326 -10.86 5.02 -11.85
C THR A 326 -12.03 4.71 -12.79
N VAL A 327 -13.25 4.67 -12.28
CA VAL A 327 -14.46 4.42 -13.09
C VAL A 327 -14.70 5.52 -14.12
N GLU A 328 -14.55 6.80 -13.74
CA GLU A 328 -14.70 7.92 -14.69
C GLU A 328 -13.56 7.97 -15.72
N LEU A 329 -12.33 7.64 -15.33
CA LEU A 329 -11.20 7.45 -16.27
C LEU A 329 -11.52 6.36 -17.28
N LEU A 330 -11.96 5.19 -16.83
CA LEU A 330 -12.26 4.06 -17.72
C LEU A 330 -13.47 4.35 -18.61
N LYS A 331 -14.51 5.01 -18.10
CA LYS A 331 -15.64 5.49 -18.93
C LYS A 331 -15.17 6.46 -20.00
N TYR A 332 -14.31 7.41 -19.64
CA TYR A 332 -13.73 8.37 -20.58
C TYR A 332 -12.94 7.64 -21.69
N LEU A 333 -12.05 6.73 -21.32
CA LEU A 333 -11.25 5.97 -22.30
C LEU A 333 -12.12 5.07 -23.18
N ARG A 334 -13.13 4.41 -22.62
CA ARG A 334 -14.09 3.58 -23.37
C ARG A 334 -15.00 4.40 -24.29
N SER A 335 -15.37 5.62 -23.90
CA SER A 335 -16.18 6.53 -24.73
C SER A 335 -15.46 7.04 -25.98
N ARG A 336 -14.13 6.86 -26.04
CA ARG A 336 -13.29 7.18 -27.20
C ARG A 336 -13.01 5.98 -28.11
N GLN A 337 -13.55 4.79 -27.82
CA GLN A 337 -13.44 3.70 -28.79
C GLN A 337 -14.03 4.17 -30.13
N PRO A 338 -13.27 4.15 -31.24
CA PRO A 338 -13.86 4.33 -32.54
C PRO A 338 -14.77 3.13 -32.80
N ASP A 339 -16.05 3.40 -33.03
CA ASP A 339 -16.94 2.44 -33.69
C ASP A 339 -16.24 1.94 -34.96
N GLY A 340 -16.28 0.62 -35.14
CA GLY A 340 -15.57 -0.08 -36.21
C GLY A 340 -15.68 0.64 -37.55
N GLY A 341 -14.55 1.15 -38.02
CA GLY A 341 -14.45 1.87 -39.27
C GLY A 341 -13.01 2.24 -39.54
N SER A 342 -12.31 1.35 -40.27
CA SER A 342 -11.03 1.65 -40.90
C SER A 342 -11.11 2.98 -41.66
N LYS A 343 -10.43 4.01 -41.15
CA LYS A 343 -10.01 5.15 -41.97
C LYS A 343 -8.52 5.31 -41.80
N GLU A 344 -7.83 5.01 -42.89
CA GLU A 344 -6.40 5.18 -43.07
C GLU A 344 -5.96 6.57 -42.59
N GLU A 345 -4.93 6.59 -41.75
CA GLU A 345 -4.14 7.80 -41.51
C GLU A 345 -3.38 8.14 -42.79
N PRO A 346 -3.50 9.37 -43.35
CA PRO A 346 -2.57 9.79 -44.37
C PRO A 346 -1.21 10.02 -43.74
N LYS A 347 -0.23 9.22 -44.18
CA LYS A 347 1.20 9.45 -43.97
C LYS A 347 1.54 10.89 -44.27
N THR A 348 1.86 11.68 -43.24
CA THR A 348 2.65 12.90 -43.41
C THR A 348 3.78 12.94 -42.39
N ALA A 349 4.96 12.65 -42.92
CA ALA A 349 6.29 13.13 -42.55
C ALA A 349 6.59 13.40 -41.06
N MET A 350 7.30 12.44 -40.46
CA MET A 350 8.58 12.66 -39.77
C MET A 350 8.79 14.06 -39.14
N THR A 351 8.50 14.20 -37.85
CA THR A 351 9.24 15.12 -36.98
C THR A 351 9.27 14.57 -35.55
N LEU A 352 10.45 14.46 -34.95
CA LEU A 352 10.62 13.96 -33.59
C LEU A 352 9.90 14.87 -32.56
N PRO A 353 9.16 14.34 -31.57
CA PRO A 353 8.40 15.13 -30.57
C PRO A 353 9.25 15.95 -29.59
N SER A 354 10.57 15.97 -29.76
CA SER A 354 11.53 16.74 -28.96
C SER A 354 11.84 18.11 -29.57
N GLN A 355 11.38 18.42 -30.79
CA GLN A 355 11.71 19.67 -31.49
C GLN A 355 10.50 20.59 -31.79
N ALA A 356 9.25 20.14 -31.58
CA ALA A 356 8.11 21.04 -31.69
C ALA A 356 8.07 21.95 -30.45
N LYS A 357 8.44 23.23 -30.62
CA LYS A 357 8.32 24.27 -29.58
C LYS A 357 6.88 24.37 -29.06
N ILE A 358 5.87 24.21 -29.93
CA ILE A 358 4.45 24.36 -29.62
C ILE A 358 3.62 23.35 -30.42
N ASN A 359 2.66 22.67 -29.78
CA ASN A 359 1.78 21.70 -30.43
C ASN A 359 0.51 22.38 -30.96
N VAL A 360 0.59 22.94 -32.17
CA VAL A 360 -0.52 23.67 -32.83
C VAL A 360 -1.74 22.76 -33.06
N HIS A 361 -1.54 21.45 -33.26
CA HIS A 361 -2.65 20.50 -33.41
C HIS A 361 -3.44 20.32 -32.11
N ALA A 362 -2.77 20.31 -30.95
CA ALA A 362 -3.44 20.24 -29.66
C ALA A 362 -4.30 21.50 -29.37
N ILE A 363 -3.86 22.67 -29.83
CA ILE A 363 -4.62 23.91 -29.71
C ILE A 363 -5.92 23.83 -30.51
N LYS A 364 -5.86 23.40 -31.78
CA LYS A 364 -7.04 23.33 -32.66
C LYS A 364 -8.00 22.19 -32.30
N THR A 365 -7.46 21.01 -31.99
CA THR A 365 -8.28 19.80 -31.75
C THR A 365 -8.70 19.66 -30.30
N LEU A 366 -7.80 19.96 -29.35
CA LEU A 366 -8.02 19.73 -27.92
C LEU A 366 -8.29 21.01 -27.14
N LYS A 367 -8.30 22.18 -27.80
CA LYS A 367 -8.47 23.50 -27.15
C LYS A 367 -7.51 23.69 -25.97
N THR A 368 -6.33 23.11 -26.07
CA THR A 368 -5.36 23.01 -24.97
C THR A 368 -4.04 23.63 -25.39
N LEU A 369 -3.58 24.60 -24.62
CA LEU A 369 -2.27 25.23 -24.74
C LEU A 369 -1.33 24.62 -23.69
N ASP A 370 -0.42 23.75 -24.12
CA ASP A 370 0.53 23.06 -23.26
C ASP A 370 1.95 23.55 -23.49
N TYR A 371 2.55 24.08 -22.44
CA TYR A 371 3.95 24.46 -22.35
C TYR A 371 4.55 23.97 -21.02
N SER A 372 4.23 22.74 -20.62
CA SER A 372 4.78 22.14 -19.40
C SER A 372 6.16 21.50 -19.62
N GLU A 373 6.92 21.34 -18.52
CA GLU A 373 8.19 20.60 -18.48
C GLU A 373 9.30 21.16 -19.40
N LYS A 374 9.31 22.48 -19.59
CA LYS A 374 10.36 23.16 -20.38
C LYS A 374 11.51 23.68 -19.52
N HIS A 375 11.33 23.70 -18.21
CA HIS A 375 12.28 24.25 -17.24
C HIS A 375 12.63 25.73 -17.51
N GLU A 376 11.75 26.47 -18.18
CA GLU A 376 11.98 27.87 -18.53
C GLU A 376 11.51 28.84 -17.44
N ALA A 377 12.15 30.01 -17.35
CA ALA A 377 11.82 31.04 -16.37
C ALA A 377 10.63 31.92 -16.77
N SER A 378 10.26 31.93 -18.06
CA SER A 378 9.15 32.67 -18.65
C SER A 378 8.51 31.86 -19.77
N ILE A 379 7.25 32.15 -20.11
CA ILE A 379 6.61 31.56 -21.28
C ILE A 379 6.90 32.45 -22.49
N PRO A 380 7.50 31.93 -23.58
CA PRO A 380 7.79 32.72 -24.78
C PRO A 380 6.52 33.26 -25.45
N ASP A 381 6.62 34.44 -26.05
CA ASP A 381 5.52 35.08 -26.78
C ASP A 381 5.00 34.23 -27.95
N GLU A 382 5.90 33.48 -28.59
CA GLU A 382 5.60 32.52 -29.66
C GLU A 382 4.48 31.53 -29.25
N VAL A 383 4.42 31.16 -27.97
CA VAL A 383 3.43 30.22 -27.41
C VAL A 383 2.02 30.80 -27.48
N PHE A 384 1.90 32.10 -27.24
CA PHE A 384 0.63 32.82 -27.34
C PHE A 384 0.30 33.18 -28.79
N ASP A 385 1.29 33.46 -29.63
CA ASP A 385 1.09 33.70 -31.07
C ASP A 385 0.49 32.47 -31.77
N ALA A 386 0.85 31.26 -31.32
CA ALA A 386 0.33 30.01 -31.86
C ALA A 386 -1.15 29.72 -31.52
N VAL A 387 -1.75 30.49 -30.61
CA VAL A 387 -3.16 30.33 -30.24
C VAL A 387 -4.09 30.81 -31.36
N ASP A 388 -3.68 31.84 -32.12
CA ASP A 388 -4.49 32.47 -33.17
C ASP A 388 -5.93 32.77 -32.68
N ASP A 389 -6.94 32.80 -33.55
CA ASP A 389 -8.37 32.92 -33.19
C ASP A 389 -8.98 31.63 -32.55
N SER A 390 -8.16 30.66 -32.13
CA SER A 390 -8.68 29.39 -31.60
C SER A 390 -9.10 29.52 -30.12
N PRO A 391 -10.33 29.08 -29.74
CA PRO A 391 -10.77 29.17 -28.36
C PRO A 391 -10.07 28.12 -27.49
N VAL A 392 -9.09 28.56 -26.70
CA VAL A 392 -8.36 27.72 -25.74
C VAL A 392 -9.14 27.67 -24.42
N ALA A 393 -9.55 26.46 -24.05
CA ALA A 393 -10.23 26.19 -22.79
C ALA A 393 -9.26 25.79 -21.68
N ASN A 394 -8.10 25.23 -22.04
CA ASN A 394 -7.19 24.61 -21.08
C ASN A 394 -5.76 25.12 -21.26
N VAL A 395 -5.11 25.52 -20.17
CA VAL A 395 -3.71 25.97 -20.18
C VAL A 395 -2.90 25.15 -19.19
N ASN A 396 -1.77 24.60 -19.64
CA ASN A 396 -0.82 23.88 -18.80
C ASN A 396 0.58 24.47 -18.92
N PHE A 397 1.00 25.23 -17.91
CA PHE A 397 2.35 25.80 -17.78
C PHE A 397 3.10 25.23 -16.57
N SER A 398 2.74 24.01 -16.15
CA SER A 398 3.33 23.36 -14.99
C SER A 398 4.77 22.89 -15.20
N LYS A 399 5.51 22.67 -14.11
CA LYS A 399 6.89 22.14 -14.12
C LYS A 399 7.87 23.02 -14.90
N ASN A 400 7.73 24.34 -14.74
CA ASN A 400 8.66 25.34 -15.25
C ASN A 400 9.35 26.05 -14.07
N GLN A 401 10.02 27.17 -14.33
CA GLN A 401 10.68 28.00 -13.32
C GLN A 401 10.03 29.37 -13.19
N LEU A 402 8.73 29.48 -13.49
CA LEU A 402 8.00 30.76 -13.49
C LEU A 402 7.99 31.38 -12.10
N THR A 403 8.45 32.63 -11.99
CA THR A 403 8.41 33.42 -10.75
C THR A 403 7.14 34.28 -10.64
N ALA A 404 6.52 34.58 -11.78
CA ALA A 404 5.26 35.30 -11.92
C ALA A 404 4.42 34.67 -13.06
N VAL A 405 3.10 34.90 -13.02
CA VAL A 405 2.21 34.47 -14.10
C VAL A 405 2.43 35.38 -15.33
N PRO A 406 2.55 34.84 -16.56
CA PRO A 406 2.66 35.66 -17.76
C PRO A 406 1.44 36.57 -17.94
N SER A 407 1.65 37.89 -18.10
CA SER A 407 0.56 38.87 -18.29
C SER A 407 -0.30 38.58 -19.51
N ARG A 408 0.33 38.03 -20.56
CA ARG A 408 -0.31 37.70 -21.84
C ARG A 408 -1.39 36.61 -21.75
N ILE A 409 -1.44 35.86 -20.65
CA ILE A 409 -2.51 34.89 -20.38
C ILE A 409 -3.91 35.54 -20.34
N LEU A 410 -3.99 36.85 -20.11
CA LEU A 410 -5.23 37.63 -20.14
C LEU A 410 -5.91 37.64 -21.53
N GLN A 411 -5.19 37.31 -22.60
CA GLN A 411 -5.78 37.13 -23.93
C GLN A 411 -6.81 35.99 -23.95
N LEU A 412 -6.70 35.03 -23.01
CA LEU A 412 -7.58 33.86 -22.92
C LEU A 412 -8.71 34.03 -21.90
N LYS A 413 -8.95 35.26 -21.40
CA LYS A 413 -9.89 35.54 -20.29
C LYS A 413 -11.32 35.02 -20.53
N ASP A 414 -11.76 35.05 -21.79
CA ASP A 414 -13.15 34.75 -22.16
C ASP A 414 -13.38 33.24 -22.41
N THR A 415 -12.33 32.46 -22.63
CA THR A 415 -12.41 31.03 -23.01
C THR A 415 -11.83 30.07 -21.97
N LEU A 416 -10.89 30.53 -21.14
CA LEU A 416 -10.13 29.69 -20.22
C LEU A 416 -11.01 29.12 -19.10
N ALA A 417 -11.13 27.80 -19.06
CA ALA A 417 -11.84 27.03 -18.04
C ALA A 417 -10.86 26.39 -17.04
N ASP A 418 -9.73 25.87 -17.51
CA ASP A 418 -8.80 25.12 -16.67
C ASP A 418 -7.38 25.66 -16.81
N ILE A 419 -6.73 25.94 -15.67
CA ILE A 419 -5.34 26.41 -15.64
C ILE A 419 -4.49 25.59 -14.67
N ASN A 420 -3.35 25.11 -15.16
CA ASN A 420 -2.32 24.47 -14.35
C ASN A 420 -1.00 25.24 -14.37
N LEU A 421 -0.63 25.78 -13.21
CA LEU A 421 0.62 26.49 -12.92
C LEU A 421 1.43 25.77 -11.83
N GLY A 422 1.15 24.50 -11.57
CA GLY A 422 1.83 23.73 -10.54
C GLY A 422 3.32 23.52 -10.79
N PHE A 423 4.11 23.27 -9.75
CA PHE A 423 5.57 23.05 -9.84
C PHE A 423 6.30 24.22 -10.52
N ASN A 424 6.09 25.42 -10.00
CA ASN A 424 6.78 26.64 -10.43
C ASN A 424 7.41 27.34 -9.20
N LYS A 425 7.84 28.59 -9.36
CA LYS A 425 8.42 29.43 -8.29
C LYS A 425 7.54 30.65 -8.01
N LEU A 426 6.22 30.54 -8.23
CA LEU A 426 5.28 31.66 -8.10
C LEU A 426 5.20 32.11 -6.64
N THR A 427 5.36 33.41 -6.43
CA THR A 427 5.29 34.05 -5.09
C THR A 427 3.93 34.71 -4.84
N SER A 428 3.21 35.08 -5.89
CA SER A 428 1.88 35.67 -5.84
C SER A 428 1.08 35.36 -7.11
N ILE A 429 -0.24 35.55 -7.04
CA ILE A 429 -1.16 35.50 -8.18
C ILE A 429 -1.61 36.94 -8.46
N PRO A 430 -1.59 37.42 -9.71
CA PRO A 430 -2.00 38.78 -10.03
C PRO A 430 -3.52 38.97 -9.86
N VAL A 431 -3.93 40.19 -9.52
CA VAL A 431 -5.34 40.55 -9.31
C VAL A 431 -6.19 40.32 -10.56
N ASP A 432 -5.58 40.42 -11.74
CA ASP A 432 -6.24 40.24 -13.03
C ASP A 432 -6.79 38.81 -13.23
N PHE A 433 -6.41 37.84 -12.38
CA PHE A 433 -7.04 36.52 -12.38
C PHE A 433 -8.55 36.57 -12.14
N SER A 434 -9.07 37.63 -11.51
CA SER A 434 -10.52 37.81 -11.36
C SER A 434 -11.27 37.99 -12.68
N MET A 435 -10.55 38.24 -13.79
CA MET A 435 -11.11 38.44 -15.12
C MET A 435 -11.50 37.12 -15.81
N PHE A 436 -10.96 35.97 -15.39
CA PHE A 436 -11.25 34.66 -16.00
C PHE A 436 -12.63 34.12 -15.58
N LYS A 437 -13.71 34.70 -16.10
CA LYS A 437 -15.09 34.36 -15.67
C LYS A 437 -15.54 32.94 -16.01
N GLN A 438 -14.84 32.25 -16.92
CA GLN A 438 -15.11 30.86 -17.27
C GLN A 438 -14.31 29.84 -16.44
N LEU A 439 -13.41 30.30 -15.57
CA LEU A 439 -12.48 29.44 -14.86
C LEU A 439 -13.21 28.53 -13.87
N VAL A 440 -13.04 27.23 -14.06
CA VAL A 440 -13.62 26.15 -13.26
C VAL A 440 -12.56 25.53 -12.35
N HIS A 441 -11.32 25.42 -12.85
CA HIS A 441 -10.26 24.68 -12.19
C HIS A 441 -8.93 25.43 -12.19
N ILE A 442 -8.33 25.51 -11.00
CA ILE A 442 -7.03 26.14 -10.78
C ILE A 442 -6.09 25.19 -10.04
N ASP A 443 -4.93 24.93 -10.64
CA ASP A 443 -3.82 24.23 -9.99
C ASP A 443 -2.61 25.14 -9.80
N LEU A 444 -2.28 25.41 -8.53
CA LEU A 444 -1.15 26.22 -8.09
C LEU A 444 -0.21 25.44 -7.16
N ARG A 445 -0.25 24.11 -7.19
CA ARG A 445 0.54 23.30 -6.24
C ARG A 445 2.04 23.56 -6.38
N ASN A 446 2.80 23.29 -5.33
CA ASN A 446 4.26 23.31 -5.35
C ASN A 446 4.81 24.62 -5.93
N ASN A 447 4.44 25.71 -5.27
CA ASN A 447 4.88 27.07 -5.53
C ASN A 447 5.35 27.71 -4.20
N LEU A 448 5.58 29.02 -4.20
CA LEU A 448 6.03 29.78 -3.05
C LEU A 448 4.95 30.76 -2.55
N LEU A 449 3.66 30.46 -2.80
CA LEU A 449 2.54 31.34 -2.48
C LEU A 449 2.34 31.45 -0.97
N ILE A 450 2.10 32.67 -0.49
CA ILE A 450 1.83 32.96 0.94
C ILE A 450 0.38 33.42 1.14
N SER A 451 -0.23 34.03 0.11
CA SER A 451 -1.59 34.55 0.12
C SER A 451 -2.22 34.47 -1.29
N LEU A 452 -3.54 34.67 -1.36
CA LEU A 452 -4.29 34.84 -2.60
C LEU A 452 -4.97 36.22 -2.58
N PRO A 453 -5.08 36.90 -3.74
CA PRO A 453 -5.73 38.23 -3.79
C PRO A 453 -7.25 38.12 -3.56
N MET A 454 -7.81 39.10 -2.86
CA MET A 454 -9.26 39.14 -2.53
C MET A 454 -10.16 39.24 -3.76
N GLN A 455 -9.64 39.78 -4.86
CA GLN A 455 -10.34 39.94 -6.13
C GLN A 455 -10.73 38.59 -6.76
N LEU A 456 -10.13 37.46 -6.36
CA LEU A 456 -10.54 36.12 -6.83
C LEU A 456 -11.98 35.77 -6.44
N GLU A 457 -12.63 36.52 -5.53
CA GLU A 457 -14.07 36.38 -5.25
C GLU A 457 -14.93 36.52 -6.52
N GLY A 458 -14.43 37.22 -7.54
CA GLY A 458 -15.11 37.39 -8.83
C GLY A 458 -15.16 36.14 -9.72
N LEU A 459 -14.56 35.01 -9.32
CA LEU A 459 -14.52 33.75 -10.07
C LEU A 459 -15.75 32.87 -9.75
N THR A 460 -16.91 33.28 -10.24
CA THR A 460 -18.21 32.66 -9.89
C THR A 460 -18.44 31.24 -10.41
N LYS A 461 -17.58 30.75 -11.33
CA LYS A 461 -17.65 29.38 -11.87
C LYS A 461 -16.60 28.44 -11.28
N LEU A 462 -15.75 28.93 -10.39
CA LEU A 462 -14.62 28.18 -9.86
C LEU A 462 -15.11 27.06 -8.93
N ARG A 463 -14.81 25.82 -9.29
CA ARG A 463 -15.21 24.62 -8.53
C ARG A 463 -14.06 23.99 -7.79
N SER A 464 -12.85 24.03 -8.34
CA SER A 464 -11.70 23.39 -7.72
C SER A 464 -10.47 24.29 -7.68
N VAL A 465 -9.85 24.34 -6.50
CA VAL A 465 -8.61 25.08 -6.26
C VAL A 465 -7.60 24.19 -5.55
N ILE A 466 -6.41 24.11 -6.11
CA ILE A 466 -5.31 23.29 -5.58
C ILE A 466 -4.15 24.20 -5.19
N LEU A 467 -3.85 24.23 -3.90
CA LEU A 467 -2.83 25.06 -3.25
C LEU A 467 -1.81 24.23 -2.49
N SER A 468 -1.80 22.92 -2.70
CA SER A 468 -0.93 22.02 -1.96
C SER A 468 0.56 22.35 -2.14
N PHE A 469 1.37 22.16 -1.10
CA PHE A 469 2.82 22.50 -1.14
C PHE A 469 3.06 23.98 -1.47
N ASN A 470 2.62 24.87 -0.59
CA ASN A 470 2.89 26.30 -0.67
C ASN A 470 3.37 26.78 0.72
N ARG A 471 3.28 28.09 1.00
CA ARG A 471 3.72 28.71 2.25
C ARG A 471 2.58 29.47 2.95
N PHE A 472 1.34 29.01 2.79
CA PHE A 472 0.18 29.62 3.43
C PHE A 472 0.23 29.42 4.95
N LYS A 473 0.23 30.51 5.72
CA LYS A 473 0.18 30.50 7.20
C LYS A 473 -1.24 30.48 7.76
N SER A 474 -2.21 30.92 6.97
CA SER A 474 -3.62 30.94 7.29
C SER A 474 -4.42 30.42 6.09
N PHE A 475 -5.64 29.96 6.36
CA PHE A 475 -6.55 29.61 5.28
C PHE A 475 -6.92 30.90 4.52
N PRO A 476 -6.76 30.95 3.17
CA PRO A 476 -6.96 32.19 2.43
C PRO A 476 -8.40 32.70 2.52
N GLU A 477 -8.58 33.94 3.00
CA GLU A 477 -9.92 34.50 3.26
C GLU A 477 -10.81 34.55 2.03
N VAL A 478 -10.22 34.80 0.86
CA VAL A 478 -10.95 34.85 -0.41
C VAL A 478 -11.67 33.54 -0.74
N LEU A 479 -11.16 32.39 -0.31
CA LEU A 479 -11.77 31.10 -0.61
C LEU A 479 -13.13 30.93 0.08
N TYR A 480 -13.34 31.54 1.24
CA TYR A 480 -14.66 31.55 1.92
C TYR A 480 -15.73 32.29 1.14
N ARG A 481 -15.33 33.22 0.26
CA ARG A 481 -16.25 34.06 -0.53
C ARG A 481 -16.66 33.42 -1.85
N ILE A 482 -16.00 32.35 -2.27
CA ILE A 482 -16.27 31.67 -3.55
C ILE A 482 -17.23 30.50 -3.30
N SER A 483 -18.53 30.80 -3.28
CA SER A 483 -19.59 29.82 -2.97
C SER A 483 -19.74 28.68 -3.99
N SER A 484 -19.13 28.80 -5.17
CA SER A 484 -19.11 27.76 -6.20
C SER A 484 -18.08 26.65 -5.94
N LEU A 485 -17.20 26.80 -4.95
CA LEU A 485 -16.15 25.83 -4.67
C LEU A 485 -16.72 24.50 -4.17
N GLU A 486 -16.29 23.43 -4.84
CA GLU A 486 -16.58 22.04 -4.51
C GLU A 486 -15.36 21.35 -3.90
N THR A 487 -14.15 21.74 -4.32
CA THR A 487 -12.89 21.10 -3.91
C THR A 487 -11.82 22.12 -3.56
N ILE A 488 -11.28 22.00 -2.35
CA ILE A 488 -10.16 22.81 -1.86
C ILE A 488 -9.08 21.88 -1.35
N LEU A 489 -7.93 21.89 -2.01
CA LEU A 489 -6.76 21.11 -1.59
C LEU A 489 -5.66 22.05 -1.12
N ILE A 490 -5.43 22.16 0.18
CA ILE A 490 -4.42 23.07 0.79
C ILE A 490 -3.45 22.31 1.71
N SER A 491 -3.31 21.01 1.53
CA SER A 491 -2.32 20.22 2.27
C SER A 491 -0.88 20.67 2.04
N ASN A 492 0.07 20.40 2.95
CA ASN A 492 1.46 20.76 2.65
C ASN A 492 1.73 22.25 2.87
N ASN A 493 1.11 22.86 3.88
CA ASN A 493 1.21 24.30 4.14
C ASN A 493 1.45 24.51 5.65
N GLN A 494 1.32 25.75 6.12
CA GLN A 494 1.53 26.16 7.52
C GLN A 494 0.24 26.72 8.12
N VAL A 495 -0.93 26.24 7.66
CA VAL A 495 -2.23 26.79 8.07
C VAL A 495 -2.48 26.47 9.54
N GLY A 496 -2.54 27.50 10.39
CA GLY A 496 -2.72 27.34 11.84
C GLY A 496 -4.16 27.06 12.29
N GLY A 497 -5.15 27.40 11.46
CA GLY A 497 -6.56 27.26 11.79
C GLY A 497 -7.48 27.63 10.63
N ILE A 498 -8.76 27.28 10.80
CA ILE A 498 -9.85 27.57 9.88
C ILE A 498 -10.99 28.25 10.64
N ASP A 499 -11.73 29.12 9.96
CA ASP A 499 -12.91 29.77 10.53
C ASP A 499 -14.14 28.89 10.22
N PRO A 500 -14.73 28.23 11.23
CA PRO A 500 -15.87 27.35 11.00
C PRO A 500 -17.14 28.10 10.57
N VAL A 501 -17.32 29.34 10.99
CA VAL A 501 -18.52 30.14 10.64
C VAL A 501 -18.47 30.46 9.15
N GLN A 502 -17.29 30.82 8.65
CA GLN A 502 -17.06 31.06 7.24
C GLN A 502 -17.05 29.75 6.44
N MET A 503 -16.58 28.63 6.98
CA MET A 503 -16.67 27.32 6.28
C MET A 503 -18.12 26.92 5.98
N LYS A 504 -19.07 27.30 6.84
CA LYS A 504 -20.49 27.01 6.64
C LYS A 504 -21.08 27.72 5.41
N THR A 505 -20.48 28.82 4.94
CA THR A 505 -20.98 29.54 3.75
C THR A 505 -20.73 28.75 2.46
N LEU A 506 -19.80 27.80 2.47
CA LEU A 506 -19.39 27.00 1.33
C LEU A 506 -20.31 25.79 1.12
N ASN A 507 -21.55 26.07 0.74
CA ASN A 507 -22.61 25.05 0.61
C ASN A 507 -22.34 23.93 -0.41
N ASN A 508 -21.43 24.16 -1.37
CA ASN A 508 -21.07 23.18 -2.40
C ASN A 508 -19.79 22.41 -2.06
N LEU A 509 -19.10 22.75 -0.96
CA LEU A 509 -17.81 22.16 -0.64
C LEU A 509 -17.97 20.70 -0.26
N SER A 510 -17.51 19.82 -1.15
CA SER A 510 -17.52 18.37 -0.99
C SER A 510 -16.19 17.85 -0.48
N THR A 511 -15.08 18.47 -0.88
CA THR A 511 -13.73 17.98 -0.61
C THR A 511 -12.86 19.07 -0.01
N LEU A 512 -12.35 18.83 1.20
CA LEU A 512 -11.43 19.72 1.91
C LEU A 512 -10.22 18.92 2.40
N ASP A 513 -9.06 19.18 1.80
CA ASP A 513 -7.79 18.60 2.24
C ASP A 513 -6.94 19.63 2.98
N LEU A 514 -6.84 19.44 4.29
CA LEU A 514 -6.05 20.23 5.22
C LEU A 514 -4.86 19.43 5.78
N SER A 515 -4.51 18.29 5.18
CA SER A 515 -3.48 17.39 5.71
C SER A 515 -2.08 18.04 5.73
N ASN A 516 -1.30 17.74 6.77
CA ASN A 516 0.04 18.28 7.00
C ASN A 516 0.04 19.81 6.93
N ASN A 517 -0.62 20.40 7.92
CA ASN A 517 -0.63 21.83 8.22
C ASN A 517 -0.31 22.00 9.72
N ASP A 518 -0.41 23.22 10.22
CA ASP A 518 -0.14 23.56 11.63
C ASP A 518 -1.44 23.73 12.44
N ILE A 519 -2.52 23.00 12.08
CA ILE A 519 -3.82 23.12 12.75
C ILE A 519 -3.73 22.59 14.18
N MET A 520 -3.81 23.50 15.15
CA MET A 520 -3.68 23.19 16.58
C MET A 520 -4.96 22.58 17.18
N GLN A 521 -6.12 22.98 16.66
CA GLN A 521 -7.42 22.48 17.09
C GLN A 521 -8.37 22.42 15.90
N VAL A 522 -9.10 21.31 15.77
CA VAL A 522 -10.16 21.18 14.76
C VAL A 522 -11.46 21.72 15.35
N PRO A 523 -12.08 22.75 14.75
CA PRO A 523 -13.33 23.31 15.27
C PRO A 523 -14.49 22.28 15.14
N PRO A 524 -15.23 21.97 16.22
CA PRO A 524 -16.37 21.04 16.19
C PRO A 524 -17.45 21.42 15.17
N GLU A 525 -17.62 22.72 14.92
CA GLU A 525 -18.62 23.28 14.01
C GLU A 525 -18.39 22.87 12.55
N LEU A 526 -17.19 22.40 12.19
CA LEU A 526 -16.94 21.80 10.88
C LEU A 526 -17.81 20.54 10.65
N GLY A 527 -18.28 19.91 11.73
CA GLY A 527 -19.27 18.84 11.67
C GLY A 527 -20.63 19.28 11.11
N ASN A 528 -20.94 20.59 11.11
CA ASN A 528 -22.17 21.13 10.52
C ASN A 528 -22.08 21.33 9.00
N CYS A 529 -20.92 21.13 8.39
CA CYS A 529 -20.75 21.23 6.94
C CYS A 529 -21.33 19.98 6.25
N THR A 530 -22.64 19.95 6.04
CA THR A 530 -23.37 18.80 5.49
C THR A 530 -23.05 18.48 4.04
N SER A 531 -22.43 19.41 3.30
CA SER A 531 -21.95 19.19 1.93
C SER A 531 -20.67 18.37 1.87
N LEU A 532 -19.89 18.35 2.96
CA LEU A 532 -18.57 17.74 2.99
C LEU A 532 -18.68 16.21 2.92
N ARG A 533 -17.96 15.61 2.00
CA ARG A 533 -17.86 14.15 1.77
C ARG A 533 -16.44 13.65 2.02
N ALA A 534 -15.45 14.51 1.81
CA ALA A 534 -14.04 14.22 2.04
C ALA A 534 -13.41 15.32 2.91
N LEU A 535 -12.94 14.94 4.10
CA LEU A 535 -12.20 15.80 5.02
C LEU A 535 -10.90 15.11 5.40
N MET A 536 -9.78 15.70 4.99
CA MET A 536 -8.45 15.17 5.33
C MET A 536 -7.78 16.11 6.32
N LEU A 537 -7.38 15.55 7.46
CA LEU A 537 -6.81 16.29 8.59
C LEU A 537 -5.49 15.68 9.08
N ASP A 538 -5.04 14.57 8.50
CA ASP A 538 -3.84 13.85 8.93
C ASP A 538 -2.57 14.72 8.88
N GLY A 539 -1.62 14.47 9.77
CA GLY A 539 -0.34 15.19 9.80
C GLY A 539 -0.38 16.60 10.41
N ASN A 540 -1.46 16.96 11.11
CA ASN A 540 -1.57 18.22 11.85
C ASN A 540 -1.23 18.01 13.36
N PRO A 541 -0.84 19.07 14.09
CA PRO A 541 -0.45 18.99 15.50
C PRO A 541 -1.62 18.87 16.50
N PHE A 542 -2.87 18.90 16.06
CA PHE A 542 -4.02 18.74 16.96
C PHE A 542 -4.02 17.38 17.69
N ARG A 543 -4.52 17.36 18.92
CA ARG A 543 -4.65 16.12 19.71
C ARG A 543 -5.98 15.39 19.49
N ASN A 544 -7.02 16.14 19.16
CA ASN A 544 -8.37 15.66 18.94
C ASN A 544 -8.89 16.24 17.61
N PRO A 545 -9.50 15.45 16.72
CA PRO A 545 -9.82 14.02 16.84
C PRO A 545 -8.59 13.10 16.93
N ARG A 546 -8.68 11.98 17.65
CA ARG A 546 -7.58 11.01 17.74
C ARG A 546 -7.36 10.31 16.39
N ALA A 547 -6.16 9.82 16.12
CA ALA A 547 -5.83 9.08 14.90
C ALA A 547 -6.77 7.90 14.61
N ALA A 548 -7.27 7.22 15.64
CA ALA A 548 -8.24 6.11 15.50
C ALA A 548 -9.63 6.55 14.98
N ILE A 549 -9.98 7.84 15.13
CA ILE A 549 -11.19 8.42 14.55
C ILE A 549 -10.91 8.84 13.10
N LEU A 550 -9.76 9.48 12.86
CA LEU A 550 -9.32 9.84 11.51
C LEU A 550 -9.25 8.62 10.58
N SER A 551 -8.74 7.49 11.08
CA SER A 551 -8.63 6.24 10.32
C SER A 551 -9.97 5.61 9.93
N LYS A 552 -11.08 6.00 10.57
CA LYS A 552 -12.42 5.53 10.23
C LYS A 552 -13.04 6.28 9.04
N GLY A 553 -12.38 7.34 8.55
CA GLY A 553 -12.83 8.12 7.40
C GLY A 553 -13.70 9.33 7.75
N THR A 554 -14.04 10.11 6.72
CA THR A 554 -14.70 11.42 6.86
C THR A 554 -15.99 11.38 7.68
N ASP A 555 -16.87 10.41 7.44
CA ASP A 555 -18.18 10.38 8.10
C ASP A 555 -18.07 10.24 9.62
N ALA A 556 -17.15 9.38 10.07
CA ALA A 556 -16.85 9.19 11.48
C ALA A 556 -16.19 10.43 12.11
N VAL A 557 -15.35 11.14 11.36
CA VAL A 557 -14.74 12.41 11.80
C VAL A 557 -15.82 13.48 11.95
N LEU A 558 -16.71 13.64 10.96
CA LEU A 558 -17.79 14.63 11.00
C LEU A 558 -18.81 14.32 12.09
N GLU A 559 -19.14 13.04 12.32
CA GLU A 559 -19.99 12.61 13.43
C GLU A 559 -19.33 12.92 14.79
N TYR A 560 -18.05 12.62 14.93
CA TYR A 560 -17.28 12.96 16.13
C TYR A 560 -17.29 14.47 16.40
N LEU A 561 -17.06 15.30 15.37
CA LEU A 561 -17.07 16.75 15.50
C LEU A 561 -18.46 17.27 15.91
N ARG A 562 -19.53 16.75 15.30
CA ARG A 562 -20.92 17.08 15.68
C ARG A 562 -21.21 16.79 17.15
N SER A 563 -20.71 15.67 17.68
CA SER A 563 -20.88 15.30 19.10
C SER A 563 -20.17 16.23 20.10
N ARG A 564 -19.32 17.15 19.61
CA ARG A 564 -18.49 18.06 20.42
C ARG A 564 -18.90 19.52 20.29
N ILE A 565 -19.96 19.82 19.54
CA ILE A 565 -20.50 21.17 19.44
C ILE A 565 -21.12 21.53 20.81
N PRO A 566 -20.68 22.63 21.47
CA PRO A 566 -21.30 23.09 22.71
C PRO A 566 -22.79 23.33 22.49
N THR A 567 -23.62 22.84 23.41
CA THR A 567 -25.08 23.02 23.39
C THR A 567 -25.48 24.39 23.90
#